data_AF-A0A1G7CTX1-F1
#
_entry.id   AF-A0A1G7CTX1-F1
#
_cell.length_a   1.000
_cell.length_b   1.000
_cell.length_c   1.000
_cell.angle_alpha   90.00
_cell.angle_beta   90.00
_cell.angle_gamma   90.00
#
_symmetry.space_group_name_H-M   'P 1'
#
loop_
_entity.id
_entity.type
_entity.pdbx_description
1 polymer ?
#
loop_
_entity_poly.entity_id
_entity_poly.type
_entity_poly.pdbx_seq_one_letter_code
_entity_poly.pdbx_strand_id
1 'polypeptide(L)'
;MSFLALLARNRLALAGLVVMALVVALALVTPLLPLADPDVTDTGNRFLPPFSEGALLGTDHLGRDLLSRLLWGTRLSLAVGFAAAVIAAVLGAAVGIVAGYYGGRVDNLIMRGVDMLMAFPYILLALAIVAALGPGLLNALIAVAAVNIPFFARNIRGITVGIAHKEFVDAAKLAGMGDGRIILSEVLPNVIPVIVIAMSTTVGWMILETAGLSFLGLGSQPPQADLGSMLGEARSALITNPHTSVVPGMMILVIVMAINLLGDGVRDALDPRLRSGALSRPMAATMVRREGPVPQPEGEALLALRELRTEFHVKQRVYRALGGVSLGVRPGECLGIIGESGSGKSVTALSVMGLVASPPGVIAGGAVHYRGEDLVGATYERLRSLRGREIAYIFQDPLATLHPLYTVGDQLAEAIRVHRGVSRGEARSRTLALLRDVRIPNAESRLDSYPHEMSGGMRQRVGIAMALANDPQVIIADEPTTALDVTVQAQILSLLDTLRREKGLAIVFITHDFGVVAQLCDRVAVMYAGRIVEEGPTQAVLETPAHPYTRRLIACVPELGEGKRVLHAIPGLPPAVDALPPGCAFAPRCDKAAEACREGDVALHGGARKVRCLFPETAPETDPETAAEAAQ
;
A
#
# COMPACT_ATOMS: atom_id res chain seq x y z
N MET A 1 -3.46 13.95 9.18
CA MET A 1 -2.16 14.45 9.68
C MET A 1 -1.80 15.70 8.89
N SER A 2 -1.35 16.77 9.54
CA SER A 2 -0.89 17.98 8.83
C SER A 2 0.39 17.67 8.04
N PHE A 3 0.61 18.36 6.91
CA PHE A 3 1.82 18.22 6.09
C PHE A 3 3.10 18.40 6.92
N LEU A 4 3.07 19.36 7.85
CA LEU A 4 4.16 19.62 8.81
C LEU A 4 4.43 18.44 9.75
N ALA A 5 3.41 17.72 10.20
CA ALA A 5 3.59 16.54 11.05
C ALA A 5 4.22 15.36 10.29
N LEU A 6 3.95 15.23 8.99
CA LEU A 6 4.60 14.23 8.14
C LEU A 6 6.06 14.59 7.88
N LEU A 7 6.33 15.86 7.57
CA LEU A 7 7.68 16.38 7.35
C LEU A 7 8.55 16.25 8.62
N ALA A 8 7.99 16.54 9.80
CA ALA A 8 8.69 16.45 11.08
C ALA A 8 9.09 15.03 11.51
N ARG A 9 8.59 13.98 10.84
CA ARG A 9 9.08 12.60 11.06
C ARG A 9 10.52 12.43 10.60
N ASN A 10 10.94 13.18 9.58
CA ASN A 10 12.30 13.18 9.07
C ASN A 10 13.09 14.33 9.73
N ARG A 11 13.94 14.00 10.71
CA ARG A 11 14.73 14.98 11.47
C ARG A 11 15.68 15.80 10.59
N LEU A 12 16.21 15.20 9.53
CA LEU A 12 17.11 15.88 8.59
C LEU A 12 16.36 16.89 7.72
N ALA A 13 15.16 16.53 7.25
CA ALA A 13 14.30 17.45 6.52
C ALA A 13 13.85 18.63 7.39
N LEU A 14 13.57 18.40 8.67
CA LEU A 14 13.25 19.46 9.62
C LEU A 14 14.44 20.42 9.83
N ALA A 15 15.65 19.89 9.96
CA ALA A 15 16.86 20.71 10.05
C ALA A 15 17.07 21.55 8.79
N GLY A 16 16.91 20.95 7.60
CA GLY A 16 16.95 21.66 6.32
C GLY A 16 15.89 22.77 6.24
N LEU A 17 14.66 22.49 6.69
CA LEU A 17 13.58 23.49 6.74
C LEU A 17 13.94 24.68 7.64
N VAL A 18 14.47 24.43 8.84
CA VAL A 18 14.85 25.49 9.78
C VAL A 18 15.96 26.36 9.19
N VAL A 19 17.01 25.75 8.64
CA VAL A 19 18.11 26.49 8.00
C VAL A 19 17.59 27.31 6.81
N MET A 20 16.78 26.70 5.94
CA MET A 20 16.22 27.41 4.79
C MET A 20 15.30 28.56 5.21
N ALA A 21 14.48 28.36 6.24
CA ALA A 21 13.61 29.40 6.78
C ALA A 21 14.42 30.59 7.33
N LEU A 22 15.52 30.31 8.03
CA LEU A 22 16.45 31.35 8.51
C LEU A 22 17.09 32.12 7.35
N VAL A 23 17.58 31.42 6.32
CA VAL A 23 18.18 32.06 5.14
C VAL A 23 17.16 32.94 4.41
N VAL A 24 15.94 32.44 4.17
CA VAL A 24 14.88 33.21 3.50
C VAL A 24 14.46 34.41 4.36
N ALA A 25 14.28 34.22 5.67
CA ALA A 25 13.95 35.31 6.58
C ALA A 25 15.05 36.38 6.57
N LEU A 26 16.31 35.97 6.61
CA LEU A 26 17.44 36.89 6.54
C LEU A 26 17.44 37.65 5.21
N ALA A 27 17.27 36.96 4.08
CA ALA A 27 17.21 37.57 2.75
C ALA A 27 16.05 38.56 2.57
N LEU A 28 14.91 38.33 3.22
CA LEU A 28 13.74 39.23 3.20
C LEU A 28 13.94 40.45 4.10
N VAL A 29 14.62 40.27 5.24
CA VAL A 29 14.89 41.34 6.21
C VAL A 29 16.09 42.20 5.82
N THR A 30 17.00 41.71 4.95
CA THR A 30 18.20 42.44 4.49
C THR A 30 17.96 43.92 4.14
N PRO A 31 16.91 44.31 3.39
CA PRO A 31 16.68 45.72 3.04
C PRO A 31 16.32 46.62 4.23
N LEU A 32 15.92 46.02 5.36
CA LEU A 32 15.55 46.72 6.60
C LEU A 32 16.71 46.77 7.60
N LEU A 33 17.77 45.99 7.39
CA LEU A 33 18.94 45.97 8.27
C LEU A 33 19.80 47.22 8.01
N PRO A 34 20.39 47.83 9.06
CA PRO A 34 21.29 48.97 8.94
C PRO A 34 22.68 48.53 8.43
N LEU A 35 22.72 47.95 7.23
CA LEU A 35 23.93 47.48 6.58
C LEU A 35 24.48 48.55 5.64
N ALA A 36 25.79 48.54 5.42
CA ALA A 36 26.40 49.36 4.38
C ALA A 36 25.83 49.01 3.01
N ASP A 37 25.78 49.98 2.09
CA ASP A 37 25.39 49.70 0.71
C ASP A 37 26.36 48.69 0.07
N PRO A 38 25.87 47.56 -0.48
CA PRO A 38 26.72 46.48 -1.00
C PRO A 38 27.61 46.89 -2.19
N ASP A 39 27.33 48.03 -2.82
CA ASP A 39 28.01 48.51 -4.02
C ASP A 39 28.98 49.68 -3.75
N VAL A 40 29.00 50.23 -2.52
CA VAL A 40 29.89 51.34 -2.15
C VAL A 40 31.32 50.87 -2.00
N THR A 41 32.22 51.45 -2.79
CA THR A 41 33.65 51.10 -2.82
C THR A 41 34.46 51.95 -1.84
N ASP A 42 35.33 51.31 -1.06
CA ASP A 42 36.28 51.97 -0.16
C ASP A 42 37.68 51.38 -0.35
N THR A 43 38.37 51.89 -1.35
CA THR A 43 39.68 51.38 -1.74
C THR A 43 40.79 51.54 -0.68
N GLY A 44 40.57 52.30 0.40
CA GLY A 44 41.51 52.40 1.52
C GLY A 44 41.48 51.18 2.44
N ASN A 45 40.32 50.49 2.49
CA ASN A 45 40.04 49.40 3.40
C ASN A 45 39.86 48.06 2.65
N ARG A 46 40.73 47.76 1.68
CA ARG A 46 40.66 46.52 0.89
C ARG A 46 41.15 45.32 1.70
N PHE A 47 40.52 44.16 1.52
CA PHE A 47 40.94 42.89 2.13
C PHE A 47 41.10 42.93 3.66
N LEU A 48 40.25 43.70 4.35
CA LEU A 48 40.21 43.67 5.80
C LEU A 48 39.85 42.26 6.26
N PRO A 49 40.57 41.68 7.24
CA PRO A 49 40.26 40.37 7.75
C PRO A 49 38.88 40.36 8.44
N PRO A 50 38.25 39.18 8.60
CA PRO A 50 37.06 39.03 9.41
C PRO A 50 37.24 39.62 10.82
N PHE A 51 36.16 40.14 11.39
CA PHE A 51 36.13 40.81 12.70
C PHE A 51 36.88 42.16 12.78
N SER A 52 37.13 42.81 11.65
CA SER A 52 37.62 44.20 11.62
C SER A 52 36.50 45.19 11.99
N GLU A 53 36.85 46.33 12.58
CA GLU A 53 35.86 47.37 12.92
C GLU A 53 35.10 47.82 11.66
N GLY A 54 33.77 47.73 11.69
CA GLY A 54 32.92 48.04 10.55
C GLY A 54 32.82 46.98 9.45
N ALA A 55 33.56 45.86 9.55
CA ALA A 55 33.57 44.78 8.55
C ALA A 55 33.60 43.39 9.21
N LEU A 56 32.42 42.90 9.66
CA LEU A 56 32.29 41.66 10.44
C LEU A 56 32.84 40.43 9.69
N LEU A 57 32.54 40.32 8.39
CA LEU A 57 33.03 39.23 7.54
C LEU A 57 34.26 39.62 6.71
N GLY A 58 34.83 40.80 6.93
CA GLY A 58 35.91 41.39 6.15
C GLY A 58 35.42 42.20 4.95
N THR A 59 36.36 42.67 4.13
CA THR A 59 36.07 43.44 2.91
C THR A 59 36.70 42.79 1.68
N ASP A 60 36.14 43.10 0.51
CA ASP A 60 36.67 42.57 -0.75
C ASP A 60 37.80 43.42 -1.35
N HIS A 61 38.19 43.10 -2.59
CA HIS A 61 39.25 43.77 -3.34
C HIS A 61 38.96 45.25 -3.65
N LEU A 62 37.71 45.71 -3.56
CA LEU A 62 37.30 47.11 -3.69
C LEU A 62 36.95 47.73 -2.33
N GLY A 63 37.20 47.02 -1.23
CA GLY A 63 36.87 47.45 0.13
C GLY A 63 35.38 47.46 0.45
N ARG A 64 34.56 46.74 -0.33
CA ARG A 64 33.12 46.60 -0.06
C ARG A 64 32.89 45.61 1.08
N ASP A 65 31.93 45.88 1.96
CA ASP A 65 31.59 45.00 3.08
C ASP A 65 31.07 43.64 2.61
N LEU A 66 31.74 42.56 3.01
CA LEU A 66 31.38 41.20 2.61
C LEU A 66 30.05 40.75 3.21
N LEU A 67 29.68 41.23 4.41
CA LEU A 67 28.41 40.84 5.03
C LEU A 67 27.22 41.40 4.24
N SER A 68 27.24 42.68 3.91
CA SER A 68 26.20 43.30 3.08
C SER A 68 26.10 42.63 1.72
N ARG A 69 27.24 42.45 1.01
CA ARG A 69 27.26 41.77 -0.28
C ARG A 69 26.74 40.34 -0.20
N LEU A 70 27.08 39.59 0.86
CA LEU A 70 26.61 38.22 1.06
C LEU A 70 25.09 38.14 1.17
N LEU A 71 24.47 39.05 1.94
CA LEU A 71 23.03 39.03 2.18
C LEU A 71 22.23 39.50 0.96
N TRP A 72 22.70 40.54 0.26
CA TRP A 72 22.10 41.00 -1.00
C TRP A 72 22.29 39.97 -2.12
N GLY A 73 23.48 39.38 -2.22
CA GLY A 73 23.79 38.30 -3.16
C GLY A 73 22.95 37.05 -2.91
N THR A 74 22.77 36.64 -1.64
CA THR A 74 21.93 35.49 -1.27
C THR A 74 20.49 35.66 -1.76
N ARG A 75 19.92 36.86 -1.59
CA ARG A 75 18.57 37.18 -2.08
C ARG A 75 18.48 37.01 -3.59
N LEU A 76 19.47 37.54 -4.32
CA LEU A 76 19.49 37.47 -5.78
C LEU A 76 19.66 36.04 -6.28
N SER A 77 20.64 35.29 -5.78
CA SER A 77 20.91 33.91 -6.19
C SER A 77 19.71 32.99 -5.91
N LEU A 78 19.04 33.13 -4.76
CA LEU A 78 17.83 32.39 -4.44
C LEU A 78 16.68 32.71 -5.39
N ALA A 79 16.44 33.99 -5.68
CA ALA A 79 15.36 34.41 -6.56
C ALA A 79 15.56 33.86 -7.99
N VAL A 80 16.78 33.96 -8.51
CA VAL A 80 17.12 33.51 -9.87
C VAL A 80 17.06 31.99 -9.99
N GLY A 81 17.66 31.26 -9.05
CA GLY A 81 17.64 29.79 -9.05
C GLY A 81 16.22 29.22 -8.91
N PHE A 82 15.39 29.80 -8.03
CA PHE A 82 14.00 29.39 -7.88
C PHE A 82 13.16 29.74 -9.11
N ALA A 83 13.33 30.93 -9.68
CA ALA A 83 12.62 31.33 -10.90
C ALA A 83 12.97 30.40 -12.08
N ALA A 84 14.25 30.08 -12.27
CA ALA A 84 14.69 29.12 -13.28
C ALA A 84 14.04 27.75 -13.07
N ALA A 85 13.98 27.27 -11.83
CA ALA A 85 13.35 25.99 -11.48
C ALA A 85 11.85 25.96 -11.78
N VAL A 86 11.12 27.01 -11.43
CA VAL A 86 9.68 27.11 -11.73
C VAL A 86 9.45 27.11 -13.23
N ILE A 87 10.21 27.91 -13.99
CA ILE A 87 10.08 27.98 -15.45
C ILE A 87 10.36 26.61 -16.09
N ALA A 88 11.47 25.98 -15.72
CA ALA A 88 11.84 24.67 -16.24
C ALA A 88 10.84 23.58 -15.85
N ALA A 89 10.33 23.60 -14.61
CA ALA A 89 9.33 22.64 -14.14
C ALA A 89 8.00 22.79 -14.90
N VAL A 90 7.51 24.03 -15.09
CA VAL A 90 6.25 24.28 -15.80
C VAL A 90 6.36 23.89 -17.28
N LEU A 91 7.38 24.39 -17.98
CA LEU A 91 7.55 24.12 -19.41
C LEU A 91 7.88 22.64 -19.65
N GLY A 92 8.78 22.06 -18.85
CA GLY A 92 9.14 20.65 -18.92
C GLY A 92 7.97 19.74 -18.59
N ALA A 93 7.19 20.02 -17.54
CA ALA A 93 6.00 19.25 -17.22
C ALA A 93 4.95 19.32 -18.34
N ALA A 94 4.73 20.50 -18.93
CA ALA A 94 3.82 20.63 -20.07
C ALA A 94 4.25 19.75 -21.25
N VAL A 95 5.53 19.79 -21.62
CA VAL A 95 6.09 18.93 -22.67
C VAL A 95 5.96 17.45 -22.32
N GLY A 96 6.29 17.06 -21.09
CA GLY A 96 6.24 15.68 -20.62
C GLY A 96 4.82 15.11 -20.55
N ILE A 97 3.85 15.91 -20.10
CA ILE A 97 2.44 15.53 -20.05
C ILE A 97 1.89 15.34 -21.47
N VAL A 98 2.17 16.27 -22.39
CA VAL A 98 1.73 16.16 -23.79
C VAL A 98 2.33 14.92 -24.45
N ALA A 99 3.64 14.69 -24.29
CA ALA A 99 4.30 13.50 -24.84
C ALA A 99 3.72 12.21 -24.26
N GLY A 100 3.57 12.12 -22.94
CA GLY A 100 3.09 10.92 -22.27
C GLY A 100 1.59 10.63 -22.48
N TYR A 101 0.76 11.66 -22.65
CA TYR A 101 -0.68 11.50 -22.88
C TYR A 101 -1.00 11.05 -24.31
N TYR A 102 -0.42 11.71 -25.32
CA TYR A 102 -0.69 11.39 -26.73
C TYR A 102 0.02 10.12 -27.21
N GLY A 103 1.20 9.82 -26.65
CA GLY A 103 1.95 8.61 -27.00
C GLY A 103 2.37 8.56 -28.49
N GLY A 104 2.77 7.36 -28.93
CA GLY A 104 3.00 7.05 -30.34
C GLY A 104 4.00 7.98 -31.03
N ARG A 105 3.57 8.60 -32.14
CA ARG A 105 4.44 9.48 -32.95
C ARG A 105 4.78 10.79 -32.26
N VAL A 106 3.83 11.36 -31.51
CA VAL A 106 4.02 12.64 -30.81
C VAL A 106 5.08 12.49 -29.73
N ASP A 107 4.94 11.43 -28.92
CA ASP A 107 5.92 11.06 -27.90
C ASP A 107 7.31 10.83 -28.49
N ASN A 108 7.41 10.02 -29.55
CA ASN A 108 8.70 9.75 -30.20
C ASN A 108 9.36 11.02 -30.75
N LEU A 109 8.61 11.93 -31.38
CA LEU A 109 9.17 13.16 -31.94
C LEU A 109 9.68 14.10 -30.84
N ILE A 110 8.86 14.34 -29.81
CA ILE A 110 9.21 15.19 -28.67
C ILE A 110 10.42 14.61 -27.93
N MET A 111 10.37 13.32 -27.59
CA MET A 111 11.43 12.67 -26.83
C MET A 111 12.74 12.60 -27.62
N ARG A 112 12.69 12.47 -28.95
CA ARG A 112 13.92 12.54 -29.77
C ARG A 112 14.60 13.91 -29.68
N GLY A 113 13.82 15.00 -29.66
CA GLY A 113 14.34 16.34 -29.46
C GLY A 113 14.92 16.54 -28.05
N VAL A 114 14.20 16.07 -27.02
CA VAL A 114 14.65 16.07 -25.62
C VAL A 114 15.96 15.29 -25.47
N ASP A 115 16.05 14.09 -26.04
CA ASP A 115 17.22 13.23 -25.99
C ASP A 115 18.42 13.85 -26.73
N MET A 116 18.18 14.50 -27.87
CA MET A 116 19.21 15.23 -28.60
C MET A 116 19.78 16.38 -27.77
N LEU A 117 18.92 17.15 -27.09
CA LEU A 117 19.38 18.25 -26.23
C LEU A 117 20.18 17.74 -25.04
N MET A 118 19.77 16.62 -24.45
CA MET A 118 20.46 16.00 -23.31
C MET A 118 21.75 15.25 -23.69
N ALA A 119 21.98 15.00 -24.97
CA ALA A 119 23.25 14.46 -25.44
C ALA A 119 24.39 15.51 -25.33
N PHE A 120 24.05 16.79 -25.28
CA PHE A 120 25.03 17.86 -25.05
C PHE A 120 25.31 18.01 -23.54
N PRO A 121 26.58 18.23 -23.14
CA PRO A 121 26.90 18.57 -21.76
C PRO A 121 26.18 19.85 -21.33
N TYR A 122 25.35 19.75 -20.29
CA TYR A 122 24.41 20.79 -19.89
C TYR A 122 25.07 22.15 -19.58
N ILE A 123 26.23 22.16 -18.91
CA ILE A 123 27.00 23.39 -18.65
C ILE A 123 27.47 24.03 -19.96
N LEU A 124 27.98 23.24 -20.91
CA LEU A 124 28.46 23.78 -22.19
C LEU A 124 27.30 24.37 -23.00
N LEU A 125 26.15 23.72 -22.97
CA LEU A 125 24.94 24.24 -23.59
C LEU A 125 24.48 25.55 -22.93
N ALA A 126 24.50 25.63 -21.59
CA ALA A 126 24.18 26.86 -20.88
C ALA A 126 25.15 28.00 -21.26
N LEU A 127 26.46 27.72 -21.29
CA LEU A 127 27.48 28.68 -21.72
C LEU A 127 27.26 29.15 -23.17
N ALA A 128 26.94 28.23 -24.08
CA ALA A 128 26.66 28.57 -25.47
C ALA A 128 25.44 29.48 -25.61
N ILE A 129 24.38 29.20 -24.85
CA ILE A 129 23.17 30.04 -24.83
C ILE A 129 23.48 31.44 -24.31
N VAL A 130 24.22 31.56 -23.19
CA VAL A 130 24.59 32.88 -22.65
C VAL A 130 25.57 33.61 -23.58
N ALA A 131 26.52 32.90 -24.19
CA ALA A 131 27.43 33.50 -25.17
C ALA A 131 26.68 34.07 -26.39
N ALA A 132 25.59 33.43 -26.81
CA ALA A 132 24.74 33.92 -27.89
C ALA A 132 23.84 35.09 -27.47
N LEU A 133 23.29 35.06 -26.26
CA LEU A 133 22.38 36.09 -25.74
C LEU A 133 23.12 37.32 -25.15
N GLY A 134 24.40 37.17 -24.84
CA GLY A 134 25.22 38.14 -24.10
C GLY A 134 25.16 37.92 -22.58
N PRO A 135 26.18 38.40 -21.85
CA PRO A 135 26.24 38.26 -20.39
C PRO A 135 25.12 39.06 -19.72
N GLY A 136 24.56 38.51 -18.64
CA GLY A 136 23.52 39.17 -17.87
C GLY A 136 22.66 38.20 -17.09
N LEU A 137 22.03 38.71 -16.02
CA LEU A 137 21.22 37.92 -15.09
C LEU A 137 20.05 37.21 -15.78
N LEU A 138 19.29 37.93 -16.61
CA LEU A 138 18.13 37.39 -17.31
C LEU A 138 18.54 36.31 -18.33
N ASN A 139 19.63 36.53 -19.04
CA ASN A 139 20.14 35.59 -20.04
C ASN A 139 20.68 34.32 -19.39
N ALA A 140 21.38 34.44 -18.25
CA ALA A 140 21.81 33.30 -17.45
C ALA A 140 20.62 32.49 -16.90
N LEU A 141 19.57 33.17 -16.42
CA LEU A 141 18.32 32.52 -16.01
C LEU A 141 17.67 31.74 -17.16
N ILE A 142 17.55 32.36 -18.35
CA ILE A 142 16.99 31.70 -19.53
C ILE A 142 17.82 30.48 -19.91
N ALA A 143 19.14 30.59 -19.91
CA ALA A 143 20.05 29.49 -20.22
C ALA A 143 19.87 28.31 -19.26
N VAL A 144 19.90 28.57 -17.95
CA VAL A 144 19.72 27.54 -16.92
C VAL A 144 18.35 26.88 -17.00
N ALA A 145 17.29 27.67 -17.18
CA ALA A 145 15.94 27.13 -17.35
C ALA A 145 15.83 26.23 -18.59
N ALA A 146 16.30 26.71 -19.75
CA ALA A 146 16.21 26.00 -21.02
C ALA A 146 16.94 24.64 -21.00
N VAL A 147 18.12 24.59 -20.38
CA VAL A 147 18.93 23.38 -20.26
C VAL A 147 18.28 22.34 -19.35
N ASN A 148 17.46 22.76 -18.39
CA ASN A 148 16.81 21.87 -17.43
C ASN A 148 15.41 21.38 -17.85
N ILE A 149 14.73 22.06 -18.79
CA ILE A 149 13.43 21.63 -19.35
C ILE A 149 13.42 20.15 -19.77
N PRO A 150 14.44 19.60 -20.47
CA PRO A 150 14.49 18.20 -20.87
C PRO A 150 14.40 17.20 -19.72
N PHE A 151 15.04 17.49 -18.59
CA PHE A 151 15.03 16.61 -17.42
C PHE A 151 13.64 16.51 -16.80
N PHE A 152 12.94 17.64 -16.68
CA PHE A 152 11.54 17.66 -16.25
C PHE A 152 10.63 16.96 -17.26
N ALA A 153 10.78 17.24 -18.55
CA ALA A 153 9.99 16.61 -19.61
C ALA A 153 10.09 15.08 -19.56
N ARG A 154 11.31 14.54 -19.44
CA ARG A 154 11.53 13.09 -19.37
C ARG A 154 10.92 12.47 -18.11
N ASN A 155 11.16 13.06 -16.94
CA ASN A 155 10.66 12.54 -15.67
C ASN A 155 9.11 12.54 -15.62
N ILE A 156 8.50 13.64 -16.06
CA ILE A 156 7.04 13.80 -16.06
C ILE A 156 6.38 12.91 -17.12
N ARG A 157 7.00 12.74 -18.29
CA ARG A 157 6.53 11.80 -19.32
C ARG A 157 6.45 10.36 -18.79
N GLY A 158 7.47 9.89 -18.07
CA GLY A 158 7.49 8.53 -17.51
C GLY A 158 6.29 8.22 -16.60
N ILE A 159 5.89 9.19 -15.76
CA ILE A 159 4.72 9.05 -14.88
C ILE A 159 3.42 9.20 -15.67
N THR A 160 3.36 10.16 -16.59
CA THR A 160 2.17 10.43 -17.41
C THR A 160 1.75 9.20 -18.22
N VAL A 161 2.70 8.48 -18.82
CA VAL A 161 2.41 7.24 -19.57
C VAL A 161 1.71 6.20 -18.69
N GLY A 162 2.11 6.08 -17.43
CA GLY A 162 1.50 5.16 -16.47
C GLY A 162 0.09 5.57 -16.01
N ILE A 163 -0.22 6.87 -16.06
CA ILE A 163 -1.54 7.42 -15.69
C ILE A 163 -2.49 7.39 -16.90
N ALA A 164 -2.01 7.67 -18.10
CA ALA A 164 -2.82 7.80 -19.31
C ALA A 164 -3.58 6.52 -19.69
N HIS A 165 -3.14 5.36 -19.18
CA HIS A 165 -3.74 4.04 -19.39
C HIS A 165 -4.49 3.50 -18.16
N LYS A 166 -4.91 4.38 -17.25
CA LYS A 166 -5.71 3.99 -16.07
C LYS A 166 -7.21 4.03 -16.39
N GLU A 167 -7.96 3.13 -15.75
CA GLU A 167 -9.40 2.97 -15.95
C GLU A 167 -10.21 4.27 -15.78
N PHE A 168 -9.80 5.16 -14.87
CA PHE A 168 -10.49 6.45 -14.68
C PHE A 168 -10.28 7.42 -15.85
N VAL A 169 -9.14 7.34 -16.55
CA VAL A 169 -8.87 8.14 -17.76
C VAL A 169 -9.70 7.59 -18.93
N ASP A 170 -9.80 6.26 -19.05
CA ASP A 170 -10.64 5.62 -20.06
C ASP A 170 -12.13 5.91 -19.83
N ALA A 171 -12.57 5.91 -18.57
CA ALA A 171 -13.92 6.33 -18.19
C ALA A 171 -14.21 7.79 -18.58
N ALA A 172 -13.26 8.71 -18.36
CA ALA A 172 -13.40 10.11 -18.76
C ALA A 172 -13.52 10.29 -20.29
N LYS A 173 -12.75 9.52 -21.07
CA LYS A 173 -12.88 9.47 -22.54
C LYS A 173 -14.24 8.95 -22.98
N LEU A 174 -14.72 7.86 -22.38
CA LEU A 174 -16.04 7.28 -22.68
C LEU A 174 -17.19 8.21 -22.27
N ALA A 175 -16.99 9.04 -21.26
CA ALA A 175 -17.93 10.09 -20.86
C ALA A 175 -17.93 11.32 -21.79
N GLY A 176 -17.14 11.31 -22.87
CA GLY A 176 -17.10 12.38 -23.87
C GLY A 176 -16.27 13.60 -23.47
N MET A 177 -15.38 13.51 -22.48
CA MET A 177 -14.48 14.61 -22.13
C MET A 177 -13.42 14.79 -23.22
N GLY A 178 -13.16 16.05 -23.61
CA GLY A 178 -12.09 16.37 -24.54
C GLY A 178 -10.69 16.24 -23.90
N ASP A 179 -9.67 15.95 -24.73
CA ASP A 179 -8.30 15.68 -24.29
C ASP A 179 -7.72 16.75 -23.35
N GLY A 180 -7.88 18.03 -23.68
CA GLY A 180 -7.38 19.12 -22.84
C GLY A 180 -8.04 19.16 -21.46
N ARG A 181 -9.32 18.80 -21.38
CA ARG A 181 -10.04 18.72 -20.10
C ARG A 181 -9.56 17.53 -19.28
N ILE A 182 -9.34 16.38 -19.93
CA ILE A 182 -8.78 15.17 -19.28
C ILE A 182 -7.38 15.46 -18.74
N ILE A 183 -6.53 16.12 -19.53
CA ILE A 183 -5.18 16.51 -19.10
C ILE A 183 -5.25 17.40 -17.86
N LEU A 184 -6.14 18.40 -17.85
CA LEU A 184 -6.22 19.36 -16.74
C LEU A 184 -6.94 18.81 -15.50
N SER A 185 -7.96 17.95 -15.65
CA SER A 185 -8.76 17.44 -14.52
C SER A 185 -8.28 16.10 -13.99
N GLU A 186 -7.79 15.20 -14.86
CA GLU A 186 -7.43 13.83 -14.48
C GLU A 186 -5.92 13.63 -14.40
N VAL A 187 -5.16 14.12 -15.37
CA VAL A 187 -3.72 13.83 -15.46
C VAL A 187 -2.91 14.76 -14.58
N LEU A 188 -3.03 16.08 -14.77
CA LEU A 188 -2.22 17.09 -14.09
C LEU A 188 -2.31 16.99 -12.55
N PRO A 189 -3.49 16.84 -11.92
CA PRO A 189 -3.57 16.70 -10.46
C PRO A 189 -2.82 15.49 -9.91
N ASN A 190 -2.75 14.40 -10.66
CA ASN A 190 -2.03 13.18 -10.28
C ASN A 190 -0.52 13.28 -10.53
N VAL A 191 -0.09 14.21 -11.41
CA VAL A 191 1.31 14.46 -11.74
C VAL A 191 1.94 15.57 -10.89
N ILE A 192 1.15 16.53 -10.39
CA ILE A 192 1.61 17.65 -9.54
C ILE A 192 2.54 17.22 -8.40
N PRO A 193 2.25 16.16 -7.61
CA PRO A 193 3.15 15.73 -6.54
C PRO A 193 4.55 15.42 -7.08
N VAL A 194 4.66 14.78 -8.25
CA VAL A 194 5.95 14.45 -8.86
C VAL A 194 6.66 15.72 -9.37
N ILE A 195 5.93 16.69 -9.93
CA ILE A 195 6.51 17.98 -10.34
C ILE A 195 7.12 18.69 -9.14
N VAL A 196 6.40 18.75 -8.02
CA VAL A 196 6.87 19.38 -6.78
C VAL A 196 8.10 18.66 -6.23
N ILE A 197 8.09 17.33 -6.24
CA ILE A 197 9.24 16.51 -5.81
C ILE A 197 10.45 16.78 -6.68
N ALA A 198 10.31 16.65 -8.00
CA ALA A 198 11.39 16.90 -8.95
C ALA A 198 11.97 18.31 -8.77
N MET A 199 11.11 19.33 -8.72
CA MET A 199 11.51 20.71 -8.50
C MET A 199 12.28 20.88 -7.18
N SER A 200 11.79 20.32 -6.08
CA SER A 200 12.44 20.44 -4.78
C SER A 200 13.86 19.85 -4.76
N THR A 201 14.11 18.80 -5.54
CA THR A 201 15.44 18.17 -5.66
C THR A 201 16.36 18.83 -6.69
N THR A 202 15.83 19.59 -7.64
CA THR A 202 16.62 20.22 -8.72
C THR A 202 16.93 21.70 -8.46
N VAL A 203 16.15 22.40 -7.63
CA VAL A 203 16.39 23.82 -7.31
C VAL A 203 17.82 24.05 -6.80
N GLY A 204 18.36 23.15 -5.97
CA GLY A 204 19.74 23.24 -5.48
C GLY A 204 20.78 23.20 -6.60
N TRP A 205 20.59 22.33 -7.59
CA TRP A 205 21.46 22.26 -8.77
C TRP A 205 21.38 23.53 -9.62
N MET A 206 20.19 24.10 -9.80
CA MET A 206 20.01 25.32 -10.59
C MET A 206 20.61 26.55 -9.91
N ILE A 207 20.60 26.62 -8.58
CA ILE A 207 21.35 27.64 -7.82
C ILE A 207 22.85 27.48 -8.05
N LEU A 208 23.37 26.26 -8.06
CA LEU A 208 24.79 26.02 -8.33
C LEU A 208 25.18 26.36 -9.77
N GLU A 209 24.32 26.06 -10.74
CA GLU A 209 24.52 26.40 -12.17
C GLU A 209 24.52 27.91 -12.40
N THR A 210 23.56 28.63 -11.83
CA THR A 210 23.50 30.10 -11.92
C THR A 210 24.72 30.75 -11.27
N ALA A 211 25.12 30.29 -10.08
CA ALA A 211 26.34 30.74 -9.42
C ALA A 211 27.59 30.42 -10.25
N GLY A 212 27.63 29.25 -10.91
CA GLY A 212 28.73 28.85 -11.80
C GLY A 212 28.85 29.74 -13.05
N LEU A 213 27.73 30.13 -13.67
CA LEU A 213 27.73 31.06 -14.80
C LEU A 213 28.15 32.47 -14.36
N SER A 214 27.67 32.95 -13.21
CA SER A 214 28.11 34.21 -12.61
C SER A 214 29.61 34.21 -12.26
N PHE A 215 30.13 33.09 -11.74
CA PHE A 215 31.56 32.91 -11.47
C PHE A 215 32.43 33.05 -12.72
N LEU A 216 31.91 32.62 -13.88
CA LEU A 216 32.56 32.76 -15.18
C LEU A 216 32.37 34.15 -15.83
N GLY A 217 31.70 35.09 -15.16
CA GLY A 217 31.44 36.44 -15.66
C GLY A 217 30.27 36.55 -16.64
N LEU A 218 29.49 35.47 -16.82
CA LEU A 218 28.37 35.40 -17.76
C LEU A 218 27.01 35.71 -17.10
N GLY A 219 26.97 35.75 -15.77
CA GLY A 219 25.77 36.07 -14.97
C GLY A 219 25.65 37.56 -14.64
N SER A 220 25.44 37.88 -13.36
CA SER A 220 25.30 39.26 -12.87
C SER A 220 26.54 40.11 -13.21
N GLN A 221 26.33 41.35 -13.64
CA GLN A 221 27.42 42.26 -13.97
C GLN A 221 27.69 43.25 -12.83
N PRO A 222 28.96 43.65 -12.59
CA PRO A 222 29.29 44.67 -11.61
C PRO A 222 28.48 45.97 -11.82
N PRO A 223 28.05 46.65 -10.75
CA PRO A 223 28.44 46.45 -9.35
C PRO A 223 27.66 45.36 -8.59
N GLN A 224 26.57 44.83 -9.17
CA GLN A 224 25.59 43.98 -8.50
C GLN A 224 26.22 42.75 -7.82
N ALA A 225 25.88 42.56 -6.54
CA ALA A 225 26.29 41.39 -5.77
C ALA A 225 25.44 40.15 -6.10
N ASP A 226 26.11 39.05 -6.44
CA ASP A 226 25.57 37.69 -6.57
C ASP A 226 26.60 36.72 -5.95
N LEU A 227 26.17 35.62 -5.35
CA LEU A 227 27.09 34.69 -4.68
C LEU A 227 28.15 34.13 -5.65
N GLY A 228 27.79 33.91 -6.92
CA GLY A 228 28.70 33.43 -7.95
C GLY A 228 29.68 34.50 -8.43
N SER A 229 29.21 35.74 -8.64
CA SER A 229 30.10 36.85 -9.05
C SER A 229 31.09 37.21 -7.94
N MET A 230 30.67 37.18 -6.67
CA MET A 230 31.56 37.35 -5.51
C MET A 230 32.69 36.31 -5.48
N LEU A 231 32.37 35.04 -5.76
CA LEU A 231 33.38 33.99 -5.90
C LEU A 231 34.33 34.24 -7.08
N GLY A 232 33.79 34.71 -8.21
CA GLY A 232 34.57 35.01 -9.41
C GLY A 232 35.59 36.12 -9.17
N GLU A 233 35.17 37.20 -8.51
CA GLU A 233 36.02 38.32 -8.11
C GLU A 233 37.11 37.89 -7.12
N ALA A 234 36.77 37.04 -6.15
CA ALA A 234 37.69 36.52 -5.14
C ALA A 234 38.77 35.57 -5.69
N ARG A 235 38.61 35.04 -6.92
CA ARG A 235 39.56 34.10 -7.54
C ARG A 235 40.99 34.63 -7.57
N SER A 236 41.17 35.93 -7.79
CA SER A 236 42.50 36.56 -7.88
C SER A 236 43.24 36.63 -6.54
N ALA A 237 42.52 36.60 -5.43
CA ALA A 237 43.05 36.74 -4.07
C ALA A 237 42.84 35.48 -3.21
N LEU A 238 42.50 34.34 -3.81
CA LEU A 238 42.11 33.13 -3.09
C LEU A 238 43.21 32.59 -2.17
N ILE A 239 44.48 32.74 -2.55
CA ILE A 239 45.63 32.28 -1.75
C ILE A 239 45.95 33.29 -0.65
N THR A 240 45.88 34.59 -0.95
CA THR A 240 46.34 35.66 -0.05
C THR A 240 45.27 36.09 0.94
N ASN A 241 44.01 36.09 0.53
CA ASN A 241 42.84 36.52 1.30
C ASN A 241 41.70 35.51 1.16
N PRO A 242 41.83 34.30 1.74
CA PRO A 242 40.88 33.20 1.50
C PRO A 242 39.45 33.50 1.97
N HIS A 243 39.28 34.40 2.94
CA HIS A 243 37.97 34.78 3.46
C HIS A 243 37.03 35.35 2.38
N THR A 244 37.56 36.06 1.37
CA THR A 244 36.76 36.64 0.28
C THR A 244 36.09 35.57 -0.59
N SER A 245 36.66 34.36 -0.68
CA SER A 245 36.05 33.21 -1.39
C SER A 245 35.31 32.25 -0.48
N VAL A 246 35.82 32.01 0.74
CA VAL A 246 35.22 31.04 1.67
C VAL A 246 33.83 31.49 2.11
N VAL A 247 33.63 32.79 2.36
CA VAL A 247 32.35 33.33 2.83
C VAL A 247 31.19 33.08 1.83
N PRO A 248 31.25 33.52 0.56
CA PRO A 248 30.19 33.22 -0.41
C PRO A 248 30.08 31.73 -0.74
N GLY A 249 31.19 30.99 -0.78
CA GLY A 249 31.19 29.54 -1.02
C GLY A 249 30.47 28.74 0.08
N MET A 250 30.70 29.08 1.35
CA MET A 250 30.01 28.46 2.48
C MET A 250 28.51 28.77 2.46
N MET A 251 28.10 29.97 2.07
CA MET A 251 26.69 30.31 1.93
C MET A 251 26.00 29.48 0.84
N ILE A 252 26.63 29.32 -0.34
CA ILE A 252 26.11 28.43 -1.39
C ILE A 252 25.96 27.00 -0.87
N LEU A 253 26.97 26.47 -0.17
CA LEU A 253 26.93 25.13 0.43
C LEU A 253 25.75 24.97 1.40
N VAL A 254 25.57 25.93 2.31
CA VAL A 254 24.47 25.92 3.29
C VAL A 254 23.11 25.94 2.61
N ILE A 255 22.93 26.80 1.60
CA ILE A 255 21.68 26.93 0.84
C ILE A 255 21.36 25.63 0.11
N VAL A 256 22.31 25.10 -0.67
CA VAL A 256 22.10 23.90 -1.49
C VAL A 256 21.83 22.68 -0.60
N MET A 257 22.57 22.53 0.50
CA MET A 257 22.35 21.44 1.46
C MET A 257 20.98 21.56 2.12
N ALA A 258 20.58 22.75 2.57
CA ALA A 258 19.28 22.96 3.21
C ALA A 258 18.11 22.65 2.26
N ILE A 259 18.20 23.08 1.00
CA ILE A 259 17.18 22.81 -0.03
C ILE A 259 17.10 21.32 -0.36
N ASN A 260 18.23 20.63 -0.52
CA ASN A 260 18.23 19.19 -0.81
C ASN A 260 17.62 18.37 0.33
N LEU A 261 18.01 18.65 1.58
CA LEU A 261 17.44 17.99 2.76
C LEU A 261 15.94 18.27 2.89
N LEU A 262 15.51 19.51 2.60
CA LEU A 262 14.09 19.87 2.59
C LEU A 262 13.35 19.12 1.47
N GLY A 263 13.93 19.01 0.28
CA GLY A 263 13.35 18.31 -0.87
C GLY A 263 13.09 16.83 -0.60
N ASP A 264 14.02 16.14 0.06
CA ASP A 264 13.81 14.75 0.49
C ASP A 264 12.61 14.62 1.44
N GLY A 265 12.44 15.56 2.37
CA GLY A 265 11.28 15.57 3.26
C GLY A 265 9.97 15.89 2.54
N VAL A 266 9.98 16.79 1.57
CA VAL A 266 8.80 17.09 0.73
C VAL A 266 8.39 15.85 -0.07
N ARG A 267 9.37 15.10 -0.59
CA ARG A 267 9.15 13.81 -1.25
C ARG A 267 8.48 12.80 -0.35
N ASP A 268 8.99 12.62 0.87
CA ASP A 268 8.39 11.71 1.84
C ASP A 268 6.94 12.16 2.20
N ALA A 269 6.72 13.46 2.43
CA ALA A 269 5.42 13.98 2.82
C ALA A 269 4.35 13.89 1.71
N LEU A 270 4.78 13.90 0.45
CA LEU A 270 3.91 13.79 -0.73
C LEU A 270 3.71 12.35 -1.22
N ASP A 271 4.45 11.37 -0.69
CA ASP A 271 4.26 9.96 -1.06
C ASP A 271 2.84 9.48 -0.68
N PRO A 272 2.01 9.06 -1.65
CA PRO A 272 0.65 8.59 -1.40
C PRO A 272 0.58 7.39 -0.45
N ARG A 273 1.64 6.55 -0.41
CA ARG A 273 1.73 5.37 0.45
C ARG A 273 1.84 5.75 1.93
N LEU A 274 2.45 6.90 2.22
CA LEU A 274 2.55 7.46 3.58
C LEU A 274 1.23 8.10 4.02
N ARG A 275 0.49 8.73 3.10
CA ARG A 275 -0.81 9.38 3.36
C ARG A 275 -1.96 8.41 3.65
N SER A 276 -1.96 7.21 3.08
CA SER A 276 -3.03 6.22 3.29
C SER A 276 -2.97 5.50 4.65
N GLY A 277 -1.96 5.78 5.48
CA GLY A 277 -1.74 5.05 6.71
C GLY A 277 -1.19 3.63 6.49
N ALA A 278 -0.93 3.22 5.23
CA ALA A 278 -0.37 1.92 4.88
C ALA A 278 1.04 1.67 5.48
N LEU A 279 1.66 2.70 6.08
CA LEU A 279 2.95 2.62 6.75
C LEU A 279 2.87 2.63 8.29
N SER A 280 1.68 2.52 8.91
CA SER A 280 1.65 1.83 10.21
C SER A 280 1.98 0.37 9.91
N ARG A 281 3.23 -0.05 10.18
CA ARG A 281 3.63 -1.46 10.07
C ARG A 281 2.51 -2.31 10.71
N PRO A 282 1.86 -3.20 9.95
CA PRO A 282 0.85 -4.08 10.52
C PRO A 282 1.43 -4.76 11.74
N MET A 283 0.68 -4.77 12.83
CA MET A 283 1.07 -5.48 14.04
C MET A 283 1.23 -6.98 13.71
N ALA A 284 2.10 -7.67 14.46
CA ALA A 284 2.37 -9.10 14.25
C ALA A 284 1.16 -10.00 14.59
N ALA A 285 0.18 -9.45 15.31
CA ALA A 285 -1.13 -10.03 15.57
C ALA A 285 -2.21 -8.97 15.44
N THR A 286 -3.43 -9.41 15.16
CA THR A 286 -4.61 -8.56 15.12
C THR A 286 -4.82 -7.83 16.45
N MET A 287 -5.17 -6.55 16.39
CA MET A 287 -5.50 -5.78 17.59
C MET A 287 -6.81 -6.31 18.19
N VAL A 288 -6.83 -6.52 19.50
CA VAL A 288 -8.01 -6.97 20.23
C VAL A 288 -8.50 -5.85 21.13
N ARG A 289 -9.78 -5.49 20.98
CA ARG A 289 -10.51 -4.55 21.85
C ARG A 289 -11.83 -5.19 22.25
N ARG A 290 -11.74 -6.27 23.01
CA ARG A 290 -12.89 -6.97 23.57
C ARG A 290 -13.26 -6.36 24.91
N GLU A 291 -14.53 -6.02 25.07
CA GLU A 291 -15.14 -5.64 26.34
C GLU A 291 -16.00 -6.80 26.86
N GLY A 292 -15.98 -7.04 28.18
CA GLY A 292 -16.80 -8.07 28.83
C GLY A 292 -16.13 -9.44 29.00
N PRO A 293 -16.85 -10.41 29.61
CA PRO A 293 -16.33 -11.74 29.90
C PRO A 293 -16.12 -12.56 28.61
N VAL A 294 -15.19 -13.51 28.66
CA VAL A 294 -14.92 -14.43 27.55
C VAL A 294 -16.08 -15.43 27.44
N PRO A 295 -16.82 -15.47 26.32
CA PRO A 295 -17.86 -16.47 26.11
C PRO A 295 -17.26 -17.87 26.16
N GLN A 296 -17.87 -18.79 26.90
CA GLN A 296 -17.39 -20.17 27.02
C GLN A 296 -17.75 -21.00 25.78
N PRO A 297 -16.95 -22.02 25.41
CA PRO A 297 -17.32 -22.93 24.35
C PRO A 297 -18.43 -23.88 24.81
N GLU A 298 -19.40 -24.17 23.94
CA GLU A 298 -20.39 -25.24 24.15
C GLU A 298 -20.04 -26.46 23.27
N GLY A 299 -20.15 -27.67 23.83
CA GLY A 299 -19.95 -28.93 23.14
C GLY A 299 -18.49 -29.34 22.91
N GLU A 300 -18.29 -30.49 22.23
CA GLU A 300 -16.99 -31.15 22.01
C GLU A 300 -16.26 -30.67 20.74
N ALA A 301 -16.36 -29.38 20.40
CA ALA A 301 -15.67 -28.85 19.22
C ALA A 301 -14.16 -28.68 19.47
N LEU A 302 -13.34 -29.05 18.49
CA LEU A 302 -11.88 -28.87 18.53
C LEU A 302 -11.51 -27.39 18.39
N LEU A 303 -12.19 -26.69 17.47
CA LEU A 303 -12.13 -25.26 17.27
C LEU A 303 -13.54 -24.69 17.32
N ALA A 304 -13.79 -23.71 18.19
CA ALA A 304 -15.09 -23.07 18.38
C ALA A 304 -14.97 -21.55 18.37
N LEU A 305 -15.75 -20.89 17.52
CA LEU A 305 -15.96 -19.44 17.49
C LEU A 305 -17.23 -19.13 18.26
N ARG A 306 -17.20 -18.11 19.12
CA ARG A 306 -18.35 -17.67 19.92
C ARG A 306 -18.50 -16.16 19.81
N GLU A 307 -19.60 -15.73 19.19
CA GLU A 307 -19.96 -14.32 19.01
C GLU A 307 -18.82 -13.46 18.47
N LEU A 308 -18.02 -14.01 17.54
CA LEU A 308 -16.82 -13.35 17.04
C LEU A 308 -17.19 -12.09 16.25
N ARG A 309 -16.62 -10.95 16.66
CA ARG A 309 -16.84 -9.63 16.05
C ARG A 309 -15.51 -9.03 15.63
N THR A 310 -15.42 -8.64 14.36
CA THR A 310 -14.24 -8.03 13.76
C THR A 310 -14.65 -6.82 12.96
N GLU A 311 -13.96 -5.71 13.17
CA GLU A 311 -14.26 -4.40 12.60
C GLU A 311 -13.03 -3.83 11.89
N PHE A 312 -13.25 -2.97 10.89
CA PHE A 312 -12.20 -2.17 10.26
C PHE A 312 -12.48 -0.68 10.47
N HIS A 313 -11.53 0.02 11.09
CA HIS A 313 -11.64 1.43 11.43
C HIS A 313 -10.92 2.27 10.38
N VAL A 314 -11.67 2.85 9.44
CA VAL A 314 -11.13 3.65 8.33
C VAL A 314 -11.61 5.09 8.45
N LYS A 315 -10.69 6.00 8.79
CA LYS A 315 -11.00 7.42 9.09
C LYS A 315 -12.04 7.52 10.22
N GLN A 316 -13.26 7.93 9.89
CA GLN A 316 -14.39 8.09 10.82
C GLN A 316 -15.45 6.99 10.64
N ARG A 317 -15.21 6.00 9.76
CA ARG A 317 -16.14 4.91 9.47
C ARG A 317 -15.67 3.61 10.10
N VAL A 318 -16.62 2.84 10.60
CA VAL A 318 -16.42 1.51 11.19
C VAL A 318 -17.15 0.50 10.32
N TYR A 319 -16.40 -0.36 9.64
CA TYR A 319 -16.93 -1.45 8.84
C TYR A 319 -17.01 -2.71 9.69
N ARG A 320 -18.22 -3.16 10.04
CA ARG A 320 -18.45 -4.33 10.89
C ARG A 320 -18.42 -5.60 10.05
N ALA A 321 -17.22 -6.04 9.68
CA ALA A 321 -17.03 -7.18 8.80
C ALA A 321 -17.58 -8.49 9.38
N LEU A 322 -17.47 -8.70 10.69
CA LEU A 322 -18.12 -9.81 11.39
C LEU A 322 -19.04 -9.26 12.49
N GLY A 323 -20.31 -9.68 12.46
CA GLY A 323 -21.39 -9.18 13.31
C GLY A 323 -21.85 -10.15 14.39
N GLY A 324 -20.96 -11.03 14.89
CA GLY A 324 -21.29 -12.10 15.84
C GLY A 324 -21.36 -13.47 15.16
N VAL A 325 -20.19 -14.02 14.79
CA VAL A 325 -20.09 -15.35 14.17
C VAL A 325 -19.85 -16.41 15.24
N SER A 326 -20.73 -17.40 15.29
CA SER A 326 -20.65 -18.55 16.19
C SER A 326 -20.64 -19.83 15.34
N LEU A 327 -19.57 -20.62 15.42
CA LEU A 327 -19.33 -21.81 14.61
C LEU A 327 -18.44 -22.80 15.37
N GLY A 328 -18.50 -24.09 15.05
CA GLY A 328 -17.62 -25.09 15.65
C GLY A 328 -17.34 -26.26 14.71
N VAL A 329 -16.09 -26.74 14.72
CA VAL A 329 -15.64 -27.90 13.96
C VAL A 329 -15.08 -28.97 14.91
N ARG A 330 -15.53 -30.21 14.72
CA ARG A 330 -15.12 -31.38 15.50
C ARG A 330 -13.85 -32.02 14.91
N PRO A 331 -13.11 -32.83 15.69
CA PRO A 331 -12.01 -33.63 15.15
C PRO A 331 -12.48 -34.48 13.96
N GLY A 332 -11.69 -34.51 12.88
CA GLY A 332 -12.01 -35.26 11.67
C GLY A 332 -13.18 -34.72 10.82
N GLU A 333 -13.83 -33.61 11.22
CA GLU A 333 -14.93 -32.99 10.47
C GLU A 333 -14.43 -31.97 9.43
N CYS A 334 -15.11 -31.87 8.29
CA CYS A 334 -14.94 -30.79 7.32
C CYS A 334 -16.17 -29.88 7.33
N LEU A 335 -15.99 -28.66 7.83
CA LEU A 335 -16.99 -27.61 7.85
C LEU A 335 -16.77 -26.64 6.67
N GLY A 336 -17.73 -26.60 5.75
CA GLY A 336 -17.77 -25.64 4.65
C GLY A 336 -18.28 -24.27 5.11
N ILE A 337 -17.66 -23.19 4.66
CA ILE A 337 -18.18 -21.82 4.81
C ILE A 337 -18.38 -21.22 3.42
N ILE A 338 -19.63 -20.87 3.10
CA ILE A 338 -20.03 -20.35 1.79
C ILE A 338 -20.78 -19.03 1.89
N GLY A 339 -20.82 -18.27 0.79
CA GLY A 339 -21.52 -16.99 0.73
C GLY A 339 -20.96 -16.09 -0.39
N GLU A 340 -21.69 -15.02 -0.70
CA GLU A 340 -21.26 -14.01 -1.69
C GLU A 340 -19.89 -13.40 -1.34
N SER A 341 -19.21 -12.81 -2.33
CA SER A 341 -17.99 -12.04 -2.07
C SER A 341 -18.28 -10.90 -1.09
N GLY A 342 -17.38 -10.66 -0.13
CA GLY A 342 -17.58 -9.65 0.91
C GLY A 342 -18.51 -10.05 2.08
N SER A 343 -18.99 -11.29 2.13
CA SER A 343 -19.84 -11.78 3.25
C SER A 343 -19.11 -12.00 4.58
N GLY A 344 -17.78 -11.93 4.61
CA GLY A 344 -16.97 -12.08 5.83
C GLY A 344 -16.22 -13.42 5.98
N LYS A 345 -16.25 -14.31 4.99
CA LYS A 345 -15.61 -15.65 5.06
C LYS A 345 -14.12 -15.60 5.39
N SER A 346 -13.32 -14.93 4.55
CA SER A 346 -11.88 -14.80 4.77
C SER A 346 -11.55 -13.99 6.02
N VAL A 347 -12.37 -12.99 6.37
CA VAL A 347 -12.21 -12.23 7.64
C VAL A 347 -12.41 -13.14 8.84
N THR A 348 -13.35 -14.09 8.78
CA THR A 348 -13.57 -15.09 9.84
C THR A 348 -12.31 -15.95 10.03
N ALA A 349 -11.79 -16.51 8.94
CA ALA A 349 -10.57 -17.32 8.95
C ALA A 349 -9.34 -16.56 9.47
N LEU A 350 -9.12 -15.34 8.98
CA LEU A 350 -8.02 -14.49 9.44
C LEU A 350 -8.20 -14.07 10.92
N SER A 351 -9.43 -13.85 11.38
CA SER A 351 -9.72 -13.49 12.77
C SER A 351 -9.42 -14.65 13.72
N VAL A 352 -9.78 -15.88 13.35
CA VAL A 352 -9.43 -17.11 14.10
C VAL A 352 -7.93 -17.22 14.30
N MET A 353 -7.16 -16.91 13.26
CA MET A 353 -5.70 -16.96 13.32
C MET A 353 -5.07 -15.73 13.96
N GLY A 354 -5.80 -14.63 14.18
CA GLY A 354 -5.25 -13.34 14.58
C GLY A 354 -4.33 -12.70 13.52
N LEU A 355 -4.66 -12.89 12.23
CA LEU A 355 -3.92 -12.42 11.05
C LEU A 355 -4.60 -11.28 10.30
N VAL A 356 -5.73 -10.76 10.79
CA VAL A 356 -6.34 -9.54 10.23
C VAL A 356 -5.37 -8.36 10.41
N ALA A 357 -5.01 -7.71 9.30
CA ALA A 357 -4.09 -6.58 9.29
C ALA A 357 -4.57 -5.46 10.22
N SER A 358 -3.73 -5.10 11.18
CA SER A 358 -4.08 -4.16 12.26
C SER A 358 -2.99 -3.10 12.44
N PRO A 359 -3.33 -1.80 12.35
CA PRO A 359 -4.60 -1.23 11.85
C PRO A 359 -4.82 -1.51 10.34
N PRO A 360 -6.06 -1.40 9.81
CA PRO A 360 -7.27 -0.89 10.46
C PRO A 360 -8.15 -1.96 11.14
N GLY A 361 -7.81 -3.24 11.05
CA GLY A 361 -8.60 -4.32 11.66
C GLY A 361 -8.52 -4.36 13.18
N VAL A 362 -9.63 -4.72 13.83
CA VAL A 362 -9.75 -4.91 15.28
C VAL A 362 -10.74 -6.05 15.56
N ILE A 363 -10.38 -7.00 16.41
CA ILE A 363 -11.34 -7.95 17.00
C ILE A 363 -12.04 -7.22 18.16
N ALA A 364 -13.31 -6.87 17.95
CA ALA A 364 -14.11 -6.06 18.86
C ALA A 364 -14.86 -6.89 19.92
N GLY A 365 -14.95 -8.21 19.75
CA GLY A 365 -15.68 -9.06 20.68
C GLY A 365 -15.67 -10.54 20.33
N GLY A 366 -16.23 -11.34 21.24
CA GLY A 366 -16.31 -12.79 21.11
C GLY A 366 -15.05 -13.53 21.57
N ALA A 367 -15.00 -14.83 21.29
CA ALA A 367 -13.86 -15.68 21.59
C ALA A 367 -13.65 -16.73 20.50
N VAL A 368 -12.42 -17.23 20.42
CA VAL A 368 -12.06 -18.36 19.57
C VAL A 368 -11.34 -19.38 20.43
N HIS A 369 -11.98 -20.52 20.66
CA HIS A 369 -11.46 -21.57 21.52
C HIS A 369 -10.82 -22.68 20.68
N TYR A 370 -9.59 -23.03 21.00
CA TYR A 370 -8.95 -24.25 20.51
C TYR A 370 -8.64 -25.15 21.71
N ARG A 371 -9.27 -26.33 21.76
CA ARG A 371 -9.18 -27.26 22.92
C ARG A 371 -9.50 -26.55 24.27
N GLY A 372 -10.45 -25.62 24.25
CA GLY A 372 -10.86 -24.84 25.43
C GLY A 372 -9.98 -23.62 25.76
N GLU A 373 -8.87 -23.38 25.04
CA GLU A 373 -8.03 -22.20 25.21
C GLU A 373 -8.49 -21.05 24.30
N ASP A 374 -8.72 -19.86 24.86
CA ASP A 374 -9.08 -18.65 24.11
C ASP A 374 -7.89 -18.07 23.34
N LEU A 375 -7.90 -18.22 22.02
CA LEU A 375 -6.89 -17.70 21.09
C LEU A 375 -6.95 -16.18 20.95
N VAL A 376 -8.12 -15.55 21.10
CA VAL A 376 -8.26 -14.09 20.96
C VAL A 376 -7.54 -13.38 22.10
N GLY A 377 -7.61 -13.93 23.32
CA GLY A 377 -6.90 -13.42 24.49
C GLY A 377 -5.43 -13.88 24.60
N ALA A 378 -4.96 -14.76 23.73
CA ALA A 378 -3.63 -15.34 23.83
C ALA A 378 -2.52 -14.33 23.50
N THR A 379 -1.36 -14.48 24.14
CA THR A 379 -0.17 -13.67 23.81
C THR A 379 0.33 -13.98 22.41
N TYR A 380 1.08 -13.05 21.81
CA TYR A 380 1.65 -13.26 20.48
C TYR A 380 2.59 -14.48 20.43
N GLU A 381 3.39 -14.69 21.48
CA GLU A 381 4.28 -15.85 21.61
C GLU A 381 3.48 -17.16 21.62
N ARG A 382 2.36 -17.18 22.33
CA ARG A 382 1.47 -18.34 22.38
C ARG A 382 0.83 -18.61 21.02
N LEU A 383 0.29 -17.58 20.38
CA LEU A 383 -0.24 -17.67 19.01
C LEU A 383 0.82 -18.19 18.04
N ARG A 384 2.05 -17.67 18.10
CA ARG A 384 3.17 -18.11 17.26
C ARG A 384 3.53 -19.58 17.49
N SER A 385 3.38 -20.10 18.72
CA SER A 385 3.62 -21.53 19.01
C SER A 385 2.54 -22.46 18.43
N LEU A 386 1.31 -21.96 18.27
CA LEU A 386 0.15 -22.70 17.75
C LEU A 386 0.05 -22.63 16.23
N ARG A 387 0.29 -21.45 15.64
CA ARG A 387 0.23 -21.21 14.20
C ARG A 387 1.24 -22.08 13.47
N GLY A 388 0.80 -22.79 12.45
CA GLY A 388 1.63 -23.66 11.64
C GLY A 388 2.04 -24.98 12.30
N ARG A 389 1.77 -25.17 13.60
CA ARG A 389 2.00 -26.42 14.34
C ARG A 389 0.72 -27.15 14.69
N GLU A 390 -0.23 -26.46 15.32
CA GLU A 390 -1.52 -27.03 15.75
C GLU A 390 -2.66 -26.58 14.82
N ILE A 391 -2.61 -25.33 14.35
CA ILE A 391 -3.57 -24.75 13.42
C ILE A 391 -2.81 -24.19 12.22
N ALA A 392 -3.13 -24.70 11.03
CA ALA A 392 -2.51 -24.27 9.78
C ALA A 392 -3.49 -23.52 8.88
N TYR A 393 -2.94 -22.68 8.01
CA TYR A 393 -3.70 -21.87 7.05
C TYR A 393 -3.22 -22.15 5.63
N ILE A 394 -4.15 -22.41 4.72
CA ILE A 394 -3.91 -22.47 3.28
C ILE A 394 -4.52 -21.20 2.68
N PHE A 395 -3.66 -20.32 2.17
CA PHE A 395 -4.06 -19.04 1.58
C PHE A 395 -4.63 -19.21 0.17
N GLN A 396 -5.44 -18.23 -0.24
CA GLN A 396 -6.13 -18.17 -1.53
C GLN A 396 -5.18 -18.09 -2.73
N ASP A 397 -4.02 -17.43 -2.60
CA ASP A 397 -3.03 -17.29 -3.68
C ASP A 397 -1.65 -17.89 -3.30
N PRO A 398 -1.23 -18.99 -3.96
CA PRO A 398 0.10 -19.57 -3.78
C PRO A 398 1.25 -18.64 -4.14
N LEU A 399 1.09 -17.75 -5.13
CA LEU A 399 2.13 -16.82 -5.55
C LEU A 399 2.43 -15.78 -4.49
N ALA A 400 1.40 -15.34 -3.77
CA ALA A 400 1.56 -14.46 -2.62
C ALA A 400 2.15 -15.18 -1.40
N THR A 401 1.99 -16.51 -1.33
CA THR A 401 2.44 -17.33 -0.18
C THR A 401 3.92 -17.72 -0.28
N LEU A 402 4.40 -18.08 -1.48
CA LEU A 402 5.78 -18.52 -1.69
C LEU A 402 6.69 -17.36 -2.06
N HIS A 403 7.81 -17.24 -1.36
CA HIS A 403 8.81 -16.22 -1.67
C HIS A 403 9.54 -16.57 -2.98
N PRO A 404 9.52 -15.70 -4.00
CA PRO A 404 10.00 -16.04 -5.35
C PRO A 404 11.52 -16.18 -5.45
N LEU A 405 12.27 -15.64 -4.48
CA LEU A 405 13.73 -15.68 -4.44
C LEU A 405 14.32 -16.85 -3.63
N TYR A 406 13.48 -17.71 -3.03
CA TYR A 406 13.92 -18.89 -2.30
C TYR A 406 13.42 -20.16 -2.97
N THR A 407 14.19 -21.24 -2.85
CA THR A 407 13.75 -22.55 -3.34
C THR A 407 12.55 -23.05 -2.53
N VAL A 408 11.76 -23.92 -3.14
CA VAL A 408 10.62 -24.57 -2.48
C VAL A 408 11.08 -25.43 -1.31
N GLY A 409 12.17 -26.18 -1.49
CA GLY A 409 12.73 -27.05 -0.47
C GLY A 409 13.21 -26.28 0.76
N ASP A 410 13.87 -25.14 0.57
CA ASP A 410 14.35 -24.32 1.68
C ASP A 410 13.19 -23.73 2.49
N GLN A 411 12.14 -23.23 1.83
CA GLN A 411 10.96 -22.66 2.50
C GLN A 411 10.21 -23.70 3.34
N LEU A 412 10.01 -24.91 2.81
CA LEU A 412 9.38 -26.00 3.58
C LEU A 412 10.27 -26.48 4.74
N ALA A 413 11.58 -26.61 4.49
CA ALA A 413 12.52 -27.03 5.54
C ALA A 413 12.59 -26.00 6.67
N GLU A 414 12.51 -24.71 6.38
CA GLU A 414 12.41 -23.64 7.38
C GLU A 414 11.16 -23.80 8.24
N ALA A 415 9.98 -23.97 7.63
CA ALA A 415 8.71 -24.18 8.34
C ALA A 415 8.76 -25.37 9.31
N ILE A 416 9.46 -26.45 8.95
CA ILE A 416 9.67 -27.61 9.82
C ILE A 416 10.62 -27.26 10.98
N ARG A 417 11.77 -26.64 10.67
CA ARG A 417 12.82 -26.36 11.65
C ARG A 417 12.36 -25.38 12.73
N VAL A 418 11.60 -24.35 12.36
CA VAL A 418 11.10 -23.34 13.30
C VAL A 418 10.22 -23.95 14.40
N HIS A 419 9.45 -24.99 14.09
CA HIS A 419 8.52 -25.60 15.05
C HIS A 419 9.03 -26.90 15.70
N ARG A 420 9.93 -27.63 15.05
CA ARG A 420 10.41 -28.94 15.54
C ARG A 420 11.85 -28.96 16.04
N GLY A 421 12.65 -27.94 15.76
CA GLY A 421 14.05 -27.88 16.21
C GLY A 421 14.97 -28.95 15.60
N VAL A 422 14.59 -29.54 14.46
CA VAL A 422 15.32 -30.62 13.79
C VAL A 422 16.55 -30.11 13.01
N SER A 423 17.47 -31.02 12.70
CA SER A 423 18.66 -30.71 11.88
C SER A 423 18.29 -30.35 10.44
N ARG A 424 19.20 -29.68 9.71
CA ARG A 424 18.96 -29.33 8.29
C ARG A 424 18.77 -30.57 7.41
N GLY A 425 19.54 -31.64 7.66
CA GLY A 425 19.44 -32.89 6.91
C GLY A 425 18.08 -33.57 7.13
N GLU A 426 17.67 -33.68 8.40
CA GLU A 426 16.36 -34.25 8.77
C GLU A 426 15.21 -33.42 8.20
N ALA A 427 15.29 -32.08 8.29
CA ALA A 427 14.30 -31.19 7.69
C ALA A 427 14.16 -31.42 6.18
N ARG A 428 15.27 -31.54 5.44
CA ARG A 428 15.24 -31.81 3.99
C ARG A 428 14.62 -33.18 3.67
N SER A 429 14.91 -34.21 4.45
CA SER A 429 14.29 -35.53 4.29
C SER A 429 12.78 -35.49 4.55
N ARG A 430 12.33 -34.77 5.59
CA ARG A 430 10.90 -34.58 5.86
C ARG A 430 10.21 -33.75 4.78
N THR A 431 10.87 -32.70 4.27
CA THR A 431 10.37 -31.92 3.12
C THR A 431 10.17 -32.81 1.89
N LEU A 432 11.12 -33.69 1.60
CA LEU A 432 10.99 -34.62 0.46
C LEU A 432 9.81 -35.58 0.63
N ALA A 433 9.63 -36.15 1.83
CA ALA A 433 8.48 -36.99 2.14
C ALA A 433 7.17 -36.21 1.95
N LEU A 434 7.11 -34.99 2.45
CA LEU A 434 5.93 -34.14 2.36
C LEU A 434 5.56 -33.76 0.92
N LEU A 435 6.55 -33.46 0.08
CA LEU A 435 6.35 -33.23 -1.35
C LEU A 435 5.81 -34.49 -2.06
N ARG A 436 6.22 -35.69 -1.63
CA ARG A 436 5.67 -36.96 -2.14
C ARG A 436 4.23 -37.15 -1.68
N ASP A 437 3.90 -36.85 -0.42
CA ASP A 437 2.55 -36.97 0.14
C ASP A 437 1.55 -36.09 -0.63
N VAL A 438 1.94 -34.86 -0.96
CA VAL A 438 1.11 -33.96 -1.80
C VAL A 438 1.19 -34.26 -3.30
N ARG A 439 1.82 -35.37 -3.69
CA ARG A 439 1.97 -35.87 -5.06
C ARG A 439 2.65 -34.89 -6.02
N ILE A 440 3.76 -34.27 -5.59
CA ILE A 440 4.60 -33.46 -6.48
C ILE A 440 5.41 -34.38 -7.41
N PRO A 441 5.26 -34.25 -8.74
CA PRO A 441 6.06 -35.03 -9.68
C PRO A 441 7.55 -34.74 -9.53
N ASN A 442 8.38 -35.79 -9.52
CA ASN A 442 9.83 -35.69 -9.36
C ASN A 442 10.23 -34.85 -8.13
N ALA A 443 9.58 -35.08 -6.99
CA ALA A 443 9.76 -34.30 -5.75
C ALA A 443 11.22 -34.01 -5.38
N GLU A 444 12.14 -34.95 -5.64
CA GLU A 444 13.56 -34.79 -5.35
C GLU A 444 14.24 -33.69 -6.16
N SER A 445 13.98 -33.62 -7.48
CA SER A 445 14.50 -32.52 -8.31
C SER A 445 13.77 -31.20 -8.05
N ARG A 446 12.54 -31.26 -7.54
CA ARG A 446 11.73 -30.08 -7.22
C ARG A 446 12.08 -29.40 -5.91
N LEU A 447 12.89 -30.02 -5.05
CA LEU A 447 13.40 -29.39 -3.83
C LEU A 447 14.15 -28.09 -4.14
N ASP A 448 14.96 -28.11 -5.19
CA ASP A 448 15.82 -26.99 -5.54
C ASP A 448 15.18 -26.06 -6.59
N SER A 449 13.91 -26.32 -6.96
CA SER A 449 13.15 -25.44 -7.85
C SER A 449 12.64 -24.18 -7.13
N TYR A 450 12.57 -23.08 -7.86
CA TYR A 450 11.92 -21.85 -7.44
C TYR A 450 10.41 -21.87 -7.75
N PRO A 451 9.58 -21.06 -7.05
CA PRO A 451 8.13 -21.03 -7.29
C PRO A 451 7.74 -20.73 -8.75
N HIS A 452 8.50 -19.87 -9.44
CA HIS A 452 8.24 -19.50 -10.83
C HIS A 452 8.53 -20.63 -11.83
N GLU A 453 9.24 -21.68 -11.42
CA GLU A 453 9.54 -22.88 -12.23
C GLU A 453 8.48 -23.98 -12.08
N MET A 454 7.44 -23.73 -11.28
CA MET A 454 6.33 -24.66 -11.02
C MET A 454 5.02 -24.18 -11.67
N SER A 455 4.12 -25.11 -11.99
CA SER A 455 2.75 -24.80 -12.42
C SER A 455 1.90 -24.29 -11.25
N GLY A 456 0.78 -23.62 -11.53
CA GLY A 456 -0.15 -23.15 -10.48
C GLY A 456 -0.59 -24.27 -9.53
N GLY A 457 -1.00 -25.42 -10.06
CA GLY A 457 -1.35 -26.60 -9.27
C GLY A 457 -0.20 -27.16 -8.42
N MET A 458 1.02 -27.15 -8.95
CA MET A 458 2.21 -27.54 -8.16
C MET A 458 2.47 -26.57 -7.01
N ARG A 459 2.34 -25.26 -7.24
CA ARG A 459 2.48 -24.25 -6.18
C ARG A 459 1.40 -24.40 -5.11
N GLN A 460 0.16 -24.71 -5.50
CA GLN A 460 -0.92 -24.99 -4.53
C GLN A 460 -0.57 -26.20 -3.66
N ARG A 461 -0.13 -27.32 -4.26
CA ARG A 461 0.32 -28.52 -3.54
C ARG A 461 1.46 -28.22 -2.58
N VAL A 462 2.40 -27.35 -2.97
CA VAL A 462 3.47 -26.88 -2.09
C VAL A 462 2.92 -26.05 -0.92
N GLY A 463 1.93 -25.18 -1.14
CA GLY A 463 1.24 -24.46 -0.06
C GLY A 463 0.53 -25.40 0.92
N ILE A 464 -0.15 -26.44 0.40
CA ILE A 464 -0.76 -27.50 1.20
C ILE A 464 0.29 -28.27 1.99
N ALA A 465 1.41 -28.64 1.35
CA ALA A 465 2.54 -29.27 2.01
C ALA A 465 3.04 -28.39 3.18
N MET A 466 3.28 -27.11 2.94
CA MET A 466 3.72 -26.19 3.99
C MET A 466 2.73 -26.12 5.17
N ALA A 467 1.43 -26.12 4.91
CA ALA A 467 0.41 -26.18 5.96
C ALA A 467 0.46 -27.49 6.78
N LEU A 468 0.80 -28.61 6.14
CA LEU A 468 0.87 -29.94 6.75
C LEU A 468 2.23 -30.26 7.39
N ALA A 469 3.25 -29.43 7.20
CA ALA A 469 4.65 -29.72 7.53
C ALA A 469 4.89 -30.12 8.99
N ASN A 470 4.04 -29.62 9.88
CA ASN A 470 4.13 -29.88 11.31
C ASN A 470 2.99 -30.72 11.86
N ASP A 471 2.23 -31.43 11.01
CA ASP A 471 1.10 -32.30 11.41
C ASP A 471 0.06 -31.54 12.26
N PRO A 472 -0.56 -30.47 11.72
CA PRO A 472 -1.59 -29.70 12.42
C PRO A 472 -2.82 -30.55 12.71
N GLN A 473 -3.67 -30.09 13.61
CA GLN A 473 -4.96 -30.73 13.90
C GLN A 473 -6.13 -30.01 13.24
N VAL A 474 -5.96 -28.73 12.95
CA VAL A 474 -6.94 -27.89 12.27
C VAL A 474 -6.31 -27.26 11.04
N ILE A 475 -6.99 -27.34 9.91
CA ILE A 475 -6.63 -26.63 8.69
C ILE A 475 -7.76 -25.67 8.32
N ILE A 476 -7.41 -24.40 8.14
CA ILE A 476 -8.29 -23.40 7.56
C ILE A 476 -7.85 -23.22 6.11
N ALA A 477 -8.71 -23.59 5.17
CA ALA A 477 -8.42 -23.50 3.75
C ALA A 477 -9.31 -22.42 3.11
N ASP A 478 -8.70 -21.29 2.75
CA ASP A 478 -9.40 -20.13 2.22
C ASP A 478 -9.31 -20.10 0.70
N GLU A 479 -10.38 -20.58 0.05
CA GLU A 479 -10.46 -20.68 -1.41
C GLU A 479 -9.24 -21.42 -2.05
N PRO A 480 -8.87 -22.61 -1.54
CA PRO A 480 -7.61 -23.28 -1.91
C PRO A 480 -7.59 -23.85 -3.34
N THR A 481 -8.68 -23.71 -4.10
CA THR A 481 -8.80 -24.21 -5.47
C THR A 481 -9.13 -23.11 -6.46
N THR A 482 -9.22 -21.85 -6.02
CA THR A 482 -9.43 -20.72 -6.91
C THR A 482 -8.29 -20.60 -7.92
N ALA A 483 -8.65 -20.25 -9.16
CA ALA A 483 -7.72 -20.09 -10.28
C ALA A 483 -6.95 -21.37 -10.72
N LEU A 484 -7.43 -22.56 -10.32
CA LEU A 484 -6.97 -23.84 -10.86
C LEU A 484 -7.93 -24.38 -11.93
N ASP A 485 -7.41 -25.17 -12.87
CA ASP A 485 -8.28 -25.89 -13.79
C ASP A 485 -9.06 -26.99 -13.06
N VAL A 486 -10.21 -27.38 -13.62
CA VAL A 486 -11.15 -28.34 -13.02
C VAL A 486 -10.48 -29.68 -12.68
N THR A 487 -9.53 -30.13 -13.50
CA THR A 487 -8.83 -31.41 -13.26
C THR A 487 -7.91 -31.31 -12.05
N VAL A 488 -7.11 -30.24 -11.97
CA VAL A 488 -6.23 -30.00 -10.82
C VAL A 488 -7.05 -29.75 -9.56
N GLN A 489 -8.13 -28.98 -9.62
CA GLN A 489 -9.05 -28.77 -8.50
C GLN A 489 -9.54 -30.11 -7.93
N ALA A 490 -10.07 -31.01 -8.76
CA ALA A 490 -10.54 -32.32 -8.30
C ALA A 490 -9.43 -33.13 -7.62
N GLN A 491 -8.20 -33.07 -8.13
CA GLN A 491 -7.06 -33.74 -7.51
C GLN A 491 -6.65 -33.13 -6.17
N ILE A 492 -6.76 -31.82 -6.00
CA ILE A 492 -6.49 -31.12 -4.73
C ILE A 492 -7.55 -31.47 -3.68
N LEU A 493 -8.82 -31.48 -4.06
CA LEU A 493 -9.92 -31.85 -3.16
C LEU A 493 -9.78 -33.30 -2.68
N SER A 494 -9.48 -34.23 -3.60
CA SER A 494 -9.21 -35.63 -3.25
C SER A 494 -8.00 -35.79 -2.33
N LEU A 495 -6.93 -35.00 -2.54
CA LEU A 495 -5.76 -34.97 -1.65
C LEU A 495 -6.15 -34.51 -0.24
N LEU A 496 -6.91 -33.41 -0.12
CA LEU A 496 -7.36 -32.89 1.18
C LEU A 496 -8.28 -33.89 1.91
N ASP A 497 -9.21 -34.54 1.21
CA ASP A 497 -10.08 -35.55 1.82
C ASP A 497 -9.29 -36.78 2.31
N THR A 498 -8.32 -37.24 1.51
CA THR A 498 -7.44 -38.36 1.89
C THR A 498 -6.68 -38.03 3.17
N LEU A 499 -6.04 -36.85 3.19
CA LEU A 499 -5.27 -36.39 4.36
C LEU A 499 -6.14 -36.16 5.59
N ARG A 500 -7.35 -35.62 5.40
CA ARG A 500 -8.35 -35.46 6.46
C ARG A 500 -8.65 -36.78 7.14
N ARG A 501 -8.94 -37.83 6.35
CA ARG A 501 -9.28 -39.18 6.84
C ARG A 501 -8.09 -39.88 7.49
N GLU A 502 -6.92 -39.84 6.86
CA GLU A 502 -5.72 -40.52 7.34
C GLU A 502 -5.15 -39.91 8.63
N LYS A 503 -5.21 -38.58 8.76
CA LYS A 503 -4.62 -37.85 9.90
C LYS A 503 -5.65 -37.35 10.92
N GLY A 504 -6.94 -37.59 10.71
CA GLY A 504 -8.02 -37.13 11.60
C GLY A 504 -8.15 -35.61 11.71
N LEU A 505 -7.84 -34.90 10.63
CA LEU A 505 -7.79 -33.43 10.61
C LEU A 505 -9.18 -32.82 10.66
N ALA A 506 -9.35 -31.75 11.44
CA ALA A 506 -10.49 -30.87 11.29
C ALA A 506 -10.20 -29.85 10.18
N ILE A 507 -11.14 -29.66 9.26
CA ILE A 507 -11.00 -28.72 8.14
C ILE A 507 -12.11 -27.68 8.20
N VAL A 508 -11.73 -26.40 8.16
CA VAL A 508 -12.63 -25.29 7.85
C VAL A 508 -12.36 -24.90 6.39
N PHE A 509 -13.28 -25.24 5.50
CA PHE A 509 -13.13 -25.07 4.06
C PHE A 509 -13.97 -23.89 3.57
N ILE A 510 -13.33 -22.80 3.19
CA ILE A 510 -14.01 -21.62 2.65
C ILE A 510 -14.02 -21.69 1.13
N THR A 511 -15.20 -21.57 0.54
CA THR A 511 -15.37 -21.53 -0.91
C THR A 511 -16.62 -20.76 -1.29
N HIS A 512 -16.75 -20.44 -2.57
CA HIS A 512 -18.00 -19.97 -3.17
C HIS A 512 -18.64 -21.03 -4.09
N ASP A 513 -17.97 -22.18 -4.28
CA ASP A 513 -18.44 -23.27 -5.15
C ASP A 513 -19.18 -24.35 -4.35
N PHE A 514 -20.47 -24.49 -4.63
CA PHE A 514 -21.33 -25.48 -4.00
C PHE A 514 -21.00 -26.92 -4.38
N GLY A 515 -20.50 -27.16 -5.61
CA GLY A 515 -20.09 -28.49 -6.05
C GLY A 515 -18.92 -29.01 -5.22
N VAL A 516 -17.99 -28.12 -4.85
CA VAL A 516 -16.88 -28.44 -3.97
C VAL A 516 -17.36 -28.78 -2.56
N VAL A 517 -18.30 -28.00 -2.02
CA VAL A 517 -18.87 -28.28 -0.69
C VAL A 517 -19.58 -29.63 -0.67
N ALA A 518 -20.39 -29.92 -1.69
CA ALA A 518 -21.10 -31.20 -1.83
C ALA A 518 -20.15 -32.41 -1.86
N GLN A 519 -18.94 -32.23 -2.40
CA GLN A 519 -17.96 -33.30 -2.53
C GLN A 519 -17.14 -33.54 -1.26
N LEU A 520 -16.86 -32.50 -0.45
CA LEU A 520 -15.84 -32.55 0.61
C LEU A 520 -16.35 -32.31 2.04
N CYS A 521 -17.42 -31.51 2.21
CA CYS A 521 -17.83 -31.02 3.53
C CYS A 521 -18.95 -31.87 4.14
N ASP A 522 -18.87 -32.20 5.43
CA ASP A 522 -19.97 -32.90 6.13
C ASP A 522 -21.08 -31.92 6.57
N ARG A 523 -20.66 -30.72 6.96
CA ARG A 523 -21.54 -29.61 7.35
C ARG A 523 -21.18 -28.36 6.57
N VAL A 524 -22.17 -27.49 6.37
CA VAL A 524 -22.00 -26.21 5.70
C VAL A 524 -22.63 -25.10 6.53
N ALA A 525 -21.95 -23.95 6.59
CA ALA A 525 -22.45 -22.71 7.15
C ALA A 525 -22.49 -21.64 6.06
N VAL A 526 -23.66 -21.05 5.86
CA VAL A 526 -23.92 -20.00 4.87
C VAL A 526 -23.79 -18.64 5.55
N MET A 527 -22.91 -17.80 5.02
CA MET A 527 -22.61 -16.46 5.50
C MET A 527 -23.23 -15.38 4.63
N TYR A 528 -23.82 -14.39 5.28
CA TYR A 528 -24.29 -13.16 4.65
C TYR A 528 -24.04 -11.95 5.56
N ALA A 529 -23.47 -10.88 5.00
CA ALA A 529 -23.24 -9.62 5.71
C ALA A 529 -22.59 -9.77 7.11
N GLY A 530 -21.57 -10.63 7.22
CA GLY A 530 -20.82 -10.84 8.45
C GLY A 530 -21.50 -11.74 9.49
N ARG A 531 -22.57 -12.45 9.13
CA ARG A 531 -23.32 -13.37 10.03
C ARG A 531 -23.62 -14.71 9.37
N ILE A 532 -23.80 -15.73 10.20
CA ILE A 532 -24.32 -17.04 9.78
C ILE A 532 -25.83 -16.94 9.63
N VAL A 533 -26.33 -17.28 8.44
CA VAL A 533 -27.76 -17.26 8.11
C VAL A 533 -28.38 -18.66 8.06
N GLU A 534 -27.58 -19.68 7.78
CA GLU A 534 -28.01 -21.07 7.79
C GLU A 534 -26.82 -21.98 8.06
N GLU A 535 -27.03 -23.04 8.83
CA GLU A 535 -26.00 -24.02 9.17
C GLU A 535 -26.64 -25.41 9.33
N GLY A 536 -26.01 -26.45 8.79
CA GLY A 536 -26.51 -27.82 8.94
C GLY A 536 -25.71 -28.85 8.15
N PRO A 537 -26.16 -30.11 8.12
CA PRO A 537 -25.59 -31.14 7.25
C PRO A 537 -25.59 -30.68 5.79
N THR A 538 -24.48 -30.89 5.08
CA THR A 538 -24.30 -30.39 3.70
C THR A 538 -25.46 -30.80 2.81
N GLN A 539 -25.82 -32.08 2.80
CA GLN A 539 -26.90 -32.58 1.96
C GLN A 539 -28.24 -31.87 2.23
N ALA A 540 -28.60 -31.69 3.50
CA ALA A 540 -29.86 -31.04 3.88
C ALA A 540 -29.92 -29.57 3.44
N VAL A 541 -28.82 -28.83 3.59
CA VAL A 541 -28.74 -27.41 3.19
C VAL A 541 -28.76 -27.25 1.67
N LEU A 542 -28.11 -28.16 0.93
CA LEU A 542 -28.04 -28.09 -0.54
C LEU A 542 -29.35 -28.52 -1.21
N GLU A 543 -29.99 -29.58 -0.72
CA GLU A 543 -31.21 -30.14 -1.34
C GLU A 543 -32.47 -29.39 -0.91
N THR A 544 -32.55 -28.95 0.35
CA THR A 544 -33.78 -28.36 0.92
C THR A 544 -33.51 -27.05 1.67
N PRO A 545 -32.84 -26.05 1.06
CA PRO A 545 -32.38 -24.83 1.74
C PRO A 545 -33.49 -24.12 2.51
N ALA A 546 -33.24 -23.78 3.78
CA ALA A 546 -34.23 -23.19 4.68
C ALA A 546 -34.25 -21.66 4.60
N HIS A 547 -33.09 -21.01 4.45
CA HIS A 547 -33.02 -19.56 4.36
C HIS A 547 -33.27 -19.09 2.90
N PRO A 548 -34.12 -18.06 2.66
CA PRO A 548 -34.39 -17.56 1.29
C PRO A 548 -33.13 -17.13 0.53
N TYR A 549 -32.13 -16.56 1.22
CA TYR A 549 -30.81 -16.30 0.65
C TYR A 549 -30.12 -17.57 0.15
N THR A 550 -30.03 -18.63 0.97
CA THR A 550 -29.40 -19.89 0.58
C THR A 550 -30.10 -20.50 -0.64
N ARG A 551 -31.44 -20.51 -0.64
CA ARG A 551 -32.25 -20.97 -1.78
C ARG A 551 -31.87 -20.24 -3.08
N ARG A 552 -31.79 -18.91 -3.01
CA ARG A 552 -31.44 -18.10 -4.19
C ARG A 552 -29.98 -18.26 -4.60
N LEU A 553 -29.07 -18.39 -3.63
CA LEU A 553 -27.65 -18.57 -3.89
C LEU A 553 -27.39 -19.89 -4.64
N ILE A 554 -28.08 -20.96 -4.26
CA ILE A 554 -28.07 -22.25 -4.98
C ILE A 554 -28.71 -22.10 -6.36
N ALA A 555 -29.83 -21.39 -6.48
CA ALA A 555 -30.51 -21.17 -7.76
C ALA A 555 -29.70 -20.34 -8.78
N CYS A 556 -28.65 -19.63 -8.33
CA CYS A 556 -27.69 -18.95 -9.21
C CYS A 556 -26.67 -19.90 -9.84
N VAL A 557 -26.50 -21.12 -9.32
CA VAL A 557 -25.48 -22.07 -9.80
C VAL A 557 -26.02 -22.80 -11.04
N PRO A 558 -25.27 -22.83 -12.15
CA PRO A 558 -25.69 -23.56 -13.35
C PRO A 558 -25.65 -25.07 -13.13
N GLU A 559 -26.72 -25.77 -13.53
CA GLU A 559 -26.77 -27.23 -13.57
C GLU A 559 -26.16 -27.74 -14.89
N LEU A 560 -25.20 -28.65 -14.80
CA LEU A 560 -24.56 -29.25 -15.96
C LEU A 560 -25.52 -30.26 -16.62
N GLY A 561 -25.92 -30.00 -17.88
CA GLY A 561 -26.69 -30.93 -18.71
C GLY A 561 -28.10 -30.46 -19.08
N GLU A 562 -28.68 -29.48 -18.38
CA GLU A 562 -30.00 -28.93 -18.70
C GLU A 562 -29.88 -27.59 -19.44
N GLY A 563 -29.72 -27.63 -20.76
CA GLY A 563 -29.43 -26.46 -21.61
C GLY A 563 -30.53 -25.40 -21.76
N LYS A 564 -31.54 -25.33 -20.87
CA LYS A 564 -32.70 -24.43 -21.02
C LYS A 564 -33.19 -23.75 -19.72
N ARG A 565 -32.48 -23.86 -18.60
CA ARG A 565 -32.90 -23.18 -17.35
C ARG A 565 -32.46 -21.72 -17.36
N VAL A 566 -33.38 -20.81 -17.04
CA VAL A 566 -33.06 -19.39 -16.81
C VAL A 566 -32.30 -19.29 -15.48
N LEU A 567 -31.06 -18.80 -15.51
CA LEU A 567 -30.31 -18.51 -14.29
C LEU A 567 -30.94 -17.30 -13.60
N HIS A 568 -31.46 -17.52 -12.40
CA HIS A 568 -32.01 -16.44 -11.59
C HIS A 568 -30.87 -15.78 -10.82
N ALA A 569 -30.66 -14.48 -11.03
CA ALA A 569 -29.73 -13.69 -10.23
C ALA A 569 -30.42 -13.14 -8.97
N ILE A 570 -29.68 -13.02 -7.86
CA ILE A 570 -30.18 -12.31 -6.69
C ILE A 570 -30.17 -10.79 -7.01
N PRO A 571 -31.32 -10.11 -6.98
CA PRO A 571 -31.39 -8.69 -7.34
C PRO A 571 -30.63 -7.81 -6.35
N GLY A 572 -30.17 -6.65 -6.83
CA GLY A 572 -29.48 -5.64 -6.03
C GLY A 572 -28.04 -6.01 -5.64
N LEU A 573 -27.43 -5.15 -4.82
CA LEU A 573 -26.08 -5.34 -4.28
C LEU A 573 -26.14 -5.75 -2.80
N PRO A 574 -25.14 -6.48 -2.28
CA PRO A 574 -25.01 -6.71 -0.84
C PRO A 574 -24.99 -5.37 -0.07
N PRO A 575 -25.56 -5.32 1.15
CA PRO A 575 -25.53 -4.11 1.96
C PRO A 575 -24.09 -3.80 2.38
N ALA A 576 -23.79 -2.51 2.51
CA ALA A 576 -22.51 -2.08 3.05
C ALA A 576 -22.44 -2.40 4.55
N VAL A 577 -21.33 -2.99 5.00
CA VAL A 577 -21.18 -3.46 6.39
C VAL A 577 -20.95 -2.35 7.42
N ASP A 578 -20.81 -1.09 6.97
CA ASP A 578 -20.85 0.11 7.82
C ASP A 578 -22.28 0.65 8.03
N ALA A 579 -23.26 0.16 7.27
CA ALA A 579 -24.65 0.63 7.29
C ALA A 579 -25.64 -0.52 7.05
N LEU A 580 -25.60 -1.56 7.89
CA LEU A 580 -26.54 -2.68 7.81
C LEU A 580 -27.97 -2.21 8.14
N PRO A 581 -29.00 -2.68 7.42
CA PRO A 581 -30.39 -2.35 7.74
C PRO A 581 -30.79 -2.96 9.10
N PRO A 582 -31.78 -2.38 9.80
CA PRO A 582 -32.36 -3.00 10.99
C PRO A 582 -33.03 -4.34 10.62
N GLY A 583 -33.11 -5.27 11.58
CA GLY A 583 -33.67 -6.60 11.32
C GLY A 583 -32.72 -7.54 10.59
N CYS A 584 -33.28 -8.28 9.64
CA CYS A 584 -32.56 -9.19 8.77
C CYS A 584 -31.81 -8.40 7.67
N ALA A 585 -30.48 -8.57 7.62
CA ALA A 585 -29.64 -7.93 6.60
C ALA A 585 -30.05 -8.27 5.15
N PHE A 586 -30.70 -9.43 4.93
CA PHE A 586 -31.17 -9.86 3.61
C PHE A 586 -32.58 -9.36 3.28
N ALA A 587 -33.32 -8.76 4.21
CA ALA A 587 -34.70 -8.32 4.00
C ALA A 587 -34.90 -7.43 2.75
N PRO A 588 -34.00 -6.48 2.39
CA PRO A 588 -34.15 -5.69 1.18
C PRO A 588 -34.08 -6.48 -0.14
N ARG A 589 -33.49 -7.69 -0.11
CA ARG A 589 -33.29 -8.57 -1.27
C ARG A 589 -34.11 -9.86 -1.18
N CYS A 590 -34.95 -10.01 -0.15
CA CYS A 590 -35.76 -11.19 0.11
C CYS A 590 -37.17 -11.03 -0.49
N ASP A 591 -37.64 -12.05 -1.21
CA ASP A 591 -39.02 -12.15 -1.74
C ASP A 591 -40.06 -12.37 -0.64
N LYS A 592 -39.66 -12.95 0.50
CA LYS A 592 -40.53 -13.25 1.64
C LYS A 592 -40.43 -12.21 2.77
N ALA A 593 -39.84 -11.05 2.50
CA ALA A 593 -39.67 -10.01 3.52
C ALA A 593 -41.03 -9.47 3.98
N ALA A 594 -41.32 -9.60 5.27
CA ALA A 594 -42.42 -8.92 5.95
C ALA A 594 -41.89 -7.78 6.83
N GLU A 595 -42.77 -6.94 7.38
CA GLU A 595 -42.36 -5.79 8.20
C GLU A 595 -41.57 -6.22 9.45
N ALA A 596 -41.96 -7.33 10.09
CA ALA A 596 -41.22 -7.93 11.20
C ALA A 596 -39.76 -8.30 10.85
N CYS A 597 -39.44 -8.55 9.57
CA CYS A 597 -38.07 -8.83 9.14
C CYS A 597 -37.17 -7.59 9.14
N ARG A 598 -37.75 -6.39 9.25
CA ARG A 598 -37.04 -5.10 9.24
C ARG A 598 -36.86 -4.53 10.64
N GLU A 599 -37.32 -5.26 11.66
CA GLU A 599 -37.29 -4.85 13.06
C GLU A 599 -36.56 -5.89 13.91
N GLY A 600 -35.93 -5.44 15.00
CA GLY A 600 -35.25 -6.33 15.97
C GLY A 600 -33.97 -7.01 15.47
N ASP A 601 -33.42 -7.93 16.25
CA ASP A 601 -32.35 -8.83 15.82
C ASP A 601 -32.93 -10.22 15.58
N VAL A 602 -32.67 -10.80 14.40
CA VAL A 602 -33.14 -12.15 14.08
C VAL A 602 -32.12 -13.14 14.61
N ALA A 603 -32.49 -13.92 15.62
CA ALA A 603 -31.63 -14.96 16.20
C ALA A 603 -31.44 -16.15 15.23
N LEU A 604 -30.30 -16.82 15.36
CA LEU A 604 -30.05 -18.12 14.73
C LEU A 604 -30.69 -19.20 15.62
N HIS A 605 -31.68 -19.94 15.12
CA HIS A 605 -32.44 -20.92 15.90
C HIS A 605 -32.53 -22.28 15.18
N GLY A 606 -32.86 -23.34 15.92
CA GLY A 606 -32.93 -24.73 15.45
C GLY A 606 -31.90 -25.67 16.10
N GLY A 607 -32.13 -26.99 15.99
CA GLY A 607 -31.27 -28.02 16.57
C GLY A 607 -30.10 -28.40 15.65
N ALA A 608 -30.19 -29.57 15.01
CA ALA A 608 -29.19 -30.05 14.04
C ALA A 608 -29.08 -29.17 12.79
N ARG A 609 -30.17 -28.47 12.45
CA ARG A 609 -30.24 -27.47 11.39
C ARG A 609 -30.62 -26.13 11.98
N LYS A 610 -29.78 -25.13 11.76
CA LYS A 610 -29.95 -23.78 12.29
C LYS A 610 -30.23 -22.79 11.18
N VAL A 611 -31.17 -21.87 11.41
CA VAL A 611 -31.57 -20.85 10.43
C VAL A 611 -31.81 -19.50 11.11
N ARG A 612 -31.35 -18.42 10.48
CA ARG A 612 -31.56 -17.04 10.94
C ARG A 612 -32.67 -16.39 10.12
N CYS A 613 -33.88 -16.92 10.26
CA CYS A 613 -35.04 -16.45 9.49
C CYS A 613 -36.32 -16.53 10.33
N LEU A 614 -37.18 -15.52 10.21
CA LEU A 614 -38.53 -15.53 10.79
C LEU A 614 -39.50 -16.37 9.94
N PHE A 615 -39.27 -16.44 8.62
CA PHE A 615 -40.14 -17.13 7.65
C PHE A 615 -39.33 -18.08 6.74
N PRO A 616 -38.73 -19.15 7.30
CA PRO A 616 -37.91 -20.08 6.52
C PRO A 616 -38.73 -20.79 5.43
N GLU A 617 -38.05 -21.32 4.42
CA GLU A 617 -38.65 -22.13 3.34
C GLU A 617 -39.05 -23.52 3.85
N THR A 618 -38.22 -24.09 4.72
CA THR A 618 -38.46 -25.35 5.43
C THR A 618 -38.37 -25.08 6.93
N ALA A 619 -39.33 -25.58 7.71
CA ALA A 619 -39.30 -25.42 9.15
C ALA A 619 -38.10 -26.20 9.72
N PRO A 620 -37.24 -25.59 10.56
CA PRO A 620 -36.19 -26.33 11.25
C PRO A 620 -36.84 -27.36 12.18
N GLU A 621 -36.29 -28.57 12.24
CA GLU A 621 -36.69 -29.56 13.24
C GLU A 621 -36.45 -28.97 14.63
N THR A 622 -37.53 -28.70 15.37
CA THR A 622 -37.46 -28.22 16.76
C THR A 622 -37.17 -29.40 17.68
N ASP A 623 -36.17 -29.26 18.55
CA ASP A 623 -35.97 -30.19 19.67
C ASP A 623 -37.24 -30.23 20.53
N PRO A 624 -37.73 -31.41 20.93
CA PRO A 624 -38.98 -31.53 21.71
C PRO A 624 -38.96 -30.78 23.05
N GLU A 625 -37.79 -30.42 23.58
CA GLU A 625 -37.66 -29.60 24.80
C GLU A 625 -37.98 -28.12 24.58
N THR A 626 -37.74 -27.54 23.38
CA THR A 626 -38.04 -26.11 23.11
C THR A 626 -39.48 -25.85 22.70
N ALA A 627 -40.19 -26.88 22.21
CA ALA A 627 -41.62 -26.78 21.92
C ALA A 627 -42.48 -26.61 23.19
N ALA A 628 -41.98 -27.03 24.36
CA ALA A 628 -42.67 -26.88 25.63
C ALA A 628 -42.58 -25.45 26.22
N GLU A 629 -41.50 -24.71 25.93
CA GLU A 629 -41.34 -23.31 26.38
C GLU A 629 -42.03 -22.30 25.46
N ALA A 630 -42.23 -22.61 24.18
CA ALA A 630 -42.97 -21.74 23.26
C ALA A 630 -44.51 -21.86 23.37
N ALA A 631 -45.00 -22.82 24.17
CA ALA A 631 -46.42 -23.07 24.42
C ALA A 631 -46.90 -22.60 25.81
N GLN A 632 -46.04 -21.93 26.58
CA GLN A 632 -46.37 -21.23 27.83
C GLN A 632 -46.11 -19.74 27.66
#